data_AF-A0A3E0NW48-F1
#
_entry.id   AF-A0A3E0NW48-F1
#
_cell.length_a   1.000
_cell.length_b   1.000
_cell.length_c   1.000
_cell.angle_alpha   90.00
_cell.angle_beta   90.00
_cell.angle_gamma   90.00
#
_symmetry.space_group_name_H-M   'P 1'
#
loop_
_entity.id
_entity.type
_entity.pdbx_description
1 polymer ?
#
loop_
_entity_poly.entity_id
_entity_poly.type
_entity_poly.pdbx_seq_one_letter_code
_entity_poly.pdbx_strand_id
1 'polypeptide(L)'
;MTETPQLSESAALSADLDLAEAEAFEHLADLARAWGGDYRRVDPDETLEDGGDADARIVLPVQAGMRHGALLVDVHARRLGDGRRTRLELDVARSDYHLPKASLFVLTAGLAGAVLMVALPLVPHLVGLLPLALALLLLAWFLVLARVKYRGIREFADELRSSSRSGGETA
;
A
#
# COMPACT_ATOMS: atom_id res chain seq x y z
N MET A 1 -1.21 -2.83 -34.27
CA MET A 1 -2.02 -2.16 -33.25
C MET A 1 -2.21 -3.16 -32.13
N THR A 2 -1.33 -3.12 -31.14
CA THR A 2 -1.40 -3.98 -29.95
C THR A 2 -2.24 -3.25 -28.93
N GLU A 3 -3.50 -3.64 -28.80
CA GLU A 3 -4.33 -3.30 -27.65
C GLU A 3 -3.67 -3.92 -26.42
N THR A 4 -3.01 -3.09 -25.63
CA THR A 4 -2.65 -3.42 -24.26
C THR A 4 -3.97 -3.67 -23.52
N PRO A 5 -4.19 -4.84 -22.92
CA PRO A 5 -5.38 -5.05 -22.11
C PRO A 5 -5.33 -4.04 -20.97
N GLN A 6 -6.25 -3.08 -20.99
CA GLN A 6 -6.50 -2.22 -19.83
C GLN A 6 -6.85 -3.15 -18.67
N LEU A 7 -6.02 -3.11 -17.64
CA LEU A 7 -6.31 -3.68 -16.33
C LEU A 7 -7.50 -2.90 -15.74
N SER A 8 -8.72 -3.20 -16.19
CA SER A 8 -9.99 -2.74 -15.62
C SER A 8 -10.33 -3.46 -14.31
N GLU A 9 -9.31 -3.70 -13.49
CA GLU A 9 -9.46 -4.16 -12.11
C GLU A 9 -8.98 -3.06 -11.15
N SER A 10 -9.31 -1.80 -11.46
CA SER A 10 -9.54 -0.81 -10.42
C SER A 10 -10.75 -1.29 -9.63
N ALA A 11 -10.51 -2.12 -8.63
CA ALA A 11 -11.48 -2.32 -7.57
C ALA A 11 -11.65 -0.97 -6.88
N ALA A 12 -12.51 -0.11 -7.45
CA ALA A 12 -12.89 1.18 -6.89
C ALA A 12 -13.36 0.90 -5.47
N LEU A 13 -12.53 1.28 -4.51
CA LEU A 13 -12.71 0.88 -3.14
C LEU A 13 -13.72 1.86 -2.57
N SER A 14 -14.98 1.44 -2.47
CA SER A 14 -16.03 2.28 -1.88
C SER A 14 -16.17 2.00 -0.38
N ALA A 15 -16.18 3.04 0.44
CA ALA A 15 -16.50 2.97 1.85
C ALA A 15 -17.81 3.71 2.11
N ASP A 16 -18.82 2.99 2.61
CA ASP A 16 -20.08 3.57 3.03
C ASP A 16 -19.95 3.99 4.50
N LEU A 17 -20.17 5.28 4.76
CA LEU A 17 -20.07 5.90 6.07
C LEU A 17 -21.47 6.39 6.48
N ASP A 18 -21.88 6.05 7.70
CA ASP A 18 -23.08 6.61 8.34
C ASP A 18 -22.79 8.01 8.93
N LEU A 19 -22.13 8.86 8.15
CA LEU A 19 -21.70 10.20 8.51
C LEU A 19 -22.11 11.20 7.43
N ALA A 20 -22.33 12.45 7.85
CA ALA A 20 -22.46 13.56 6.92
C ALA A 20 -21.15 13.76 6.15
N GLU A 21 -21.23 14.35 4.97
CA GLU A 21 -20.07 14.48 4.07
C GLU A 21 -18.87 15.19 4.73
N ALA A 22 -19.12 16.27 5.48
CA ALA A 22 -18.06 17.00 6.18
C ALA A 22 -17.38 16.13 7.26
N GLU A 23 -18.16 15.39 8.05
CA GLU A 23 -17.66 14.47 9.08
C GLU A 23 -16.91 13.29 8.47
N ALA A 24 -17.39 12.78 7.33
CA ALA A 24 -16.72 11.71 6.58
C ALA A 24 -15.31 12.15 6.13
N PHE A 25 -15.15 13.39 5.67
CA PHE A 25 -13.84 13.93 5.29
C PHE A 25 -12.92 14.21 6.49
N GLU A 26 -13.47 14.68 7.63
CA GLU A 26 -12.68 14.83 8.86
C GLU A 26 -12.16 13.48 9.36
N HIS A 27 -13.03 12.47 9.40
CA HIS A 27 -12.68 11.12 9.82
C HIS A 27 -11.63 10.49 8.89
N LEU A 28 -11.78 10.71 7.58
CA LEU A 28 -10.81 10.30 6.58
C LEU A 28 -9.44 10.98 6.77
N ALA A 29 -9.42 12.28 7.07
CA ALA A 29 -8.20 13.03 7.32
C ALA A 29 -7.47 12.52 8.58
N ASP A 30 -8.21 12.22 9.64
CA ASP A 30 -7.64 11.67 10.87
C ASP A 30 -7.06 10.26 10.67
N LEU A 31 -7.77 9.40 9.93
CA LEU A 31 -7.27 8.08 9.57
C LEU A 31 -6.01 8.17 8.69
N ALA A 32 -6.00 9.07 7.70
CA ALA A 32 -4.83 9.32 6.86
C ALA A 32 -3.61 9.75 7.69
N ARG A 33 -3.78 10.66 8.65
CA ARG A 33 -2.72 11.09 9.58
C ARG A 33 -2.25 9.95 10.48
N ALA A 34 -3.15 9.11 10.98
CA ALA A 34 -2.80 7.94 11.79
C ALA A 34 -1.93 6.93 11.00
N TRP A 35 -2.14 6.87 9.69
CA TRP A 35 -1.32 6.09 8.76
C TRP A 35 0.00 6.76 8.39
N GLY A 36 0.22 8.01 8.81
CA GLY A 36 1.39 8.82 8.46
C GLY A 36 1.31 9.38 7.03
N GLY A 37 0.11 9.43 6.45
CA GLY A 37 -0.15 10.02 5.15
C GLY A 37 -0.47 11.52 5.22
N ASP A 38 -0.41 12.17 4.06
CA ASP A 38 -0.82 13.56 3.89
C ASP A 38 -2.24 13.61 3.33
N TYR A 39 -3.03 14.59 3.76
CA TYR A 39 -4.41 14.78 3.34
C TYR A 39 -4.60 16.22 2.87
N ARG A 40 -5.13 16.38 1.66
CA ARG A 40 -5.46 17.68 1.08
C ARG A 40 -6.86 17.63 0.50
N ARG A 41 -7.73 18.52 0.98
CA ARG A 41 -9.02 18.77 0.32
C ARG A 41 -8.78 19.60 -0.94
N VAL A 42 -9.44 19.24 -2.03
CA VAL A 42 -9.33 19.94 -3.30
C VAL A 42 -10.52 20.90 -3.38
N ASP A 43 -10.26 22.17 -3.67
CA ASP A 43 -11.34 23.13 -3.86
C ASP A 43 -12.06 22.83 -5.19
N PRO A 44 -13.40 22.97 -5.30
CA PRO A 44 -14.12 22.62 -6.53
C PRO A 44 -13.72 23.48 -7.75
N ASP A 45 -13.08 24.63 -7.50
CA ASP A 45 -12.55 25.53 -8.53
C ASP A 45 -11.08 25.22 -8.89
N GLU A 46 -10.41 24.32 -8.16
CA GLU A 46 -9.01 23.96 -8.39
C GLU A 46 -8.93 22.71 -9.27
N THR A 47 -8.63 22.89 -10.55
CA THR A 47 -8.34 21.75 -11.44
C THR A 47 -6.98 21.15 -11.07
N LEU A 48 -6.97 19.89 -10.65
CA LEU A 48 -5.76 19.17 -10.31
C LEU A 48 -4.80 19.11 -11.51
N GLU A 49 -3.49 19.22 -11.27
CA GLU A 49 -2.46 19.19 -12.34
C GLU A 49 -2.51 17.91 -13.21
N ASP A 50 -3.08 16.82 -12.68
CA ASP A 50 -3.29 15.56 -13.39
C ASP A 50 -4.66 15.44 -14.10
N GLY A 51 -5.49 16.49 -14.09
CA GLY A 51 -6.77 16.55 -14.83
C GLY A 51 -7.94 15.76 -14.23
N GLY A 52 -7.85 15.37 -12.96
CA GLY A 52 -8.92 14.67 -12.23
C GLY A 52 -9.91 15.63 -11.56
N ASP A 53 -11.16 15.20 -11.44
CA ASP A 53 -12.26 15.89 -10.72
C ASP A 53 -12.51 15.21 -9.38
N ALA A 54 -11.64 15.45 -8.38
CA ALA A 54 -11.68 14.79 -7.08
C ALA A 54 -11.97 15.77 -5.95
N ASP A 55 -12.74 15.35 -4.93
CA ASP A 55 -13.11 16.20 -3.79
C ASP A 55 -11.99 16.31 -2.74
N ALA A 56 -11.15 15.26 -2.64
CA ALA A 56 -9.98 15.24 -1.79
C ALA A 56 -8.89 14.33 -2.35
N ARG A 57 -7.66 14.56 -1.92
CA ARG A 57 -6.47 13.80 -2.30
C ARG A 57 -5.69 13.37 -1.06
N ILE A 58 -5.31 12.10 -1.03
CA ILE A 58 -4.58 11.49 0.07
C ILE A 58 -3.30 10.87 -0.44
N VAL A 59 -2.19 11.16 0.23
CA VAL A 59 -0.91 10.51 -0.03
C VAL A 59 -0.65 9.53 1.10
N LEU A 60 -0.84 8.24 0.84
CA LEU A 60 -0.67 7.18 1.81
C LEU A 60 0.70 6.51 1.65
N PRO A 61 1.51 6.38 2.72
CA PRO A 61 2.70 5.54 2.67
C PRO A 61 2.26 4.08 2.61
N VAL A 62 2.58 3.41 1.50
CA VAL A 62 2.24 2.00 1.28
C VAL A 62 3.48 1.12 1.31
N GLN A 63 3.33 -0.05 1.93
CA GLN A 63 4.33 -1.10 1.93
C GLN A 63 3.74 -2.36 1.30
N ALA A 64 4.29 -2.75 0.15
CA ALA A 64 3.94 -3.98 -0.55
C ALA A 64 5.19 -4.87 -0.61
N GLY A 65 5.45 -5.60 0.48
CA GLY A 65 6.63 -6.45 0.62
C GLY A 65 7.93 -5.64 0.58
N MET A 66 8.75 -5.83 -0.47
CA MET A 66 10.01 -5.08 -0.63
C MET A 66 9.80 -3.65 -1.15
N ARG A 67 8.65 -3.36 -1.77
CA ARG A 67 8.35 -2.06 -2.37
C ARG A 67 7.83 -1.11 -1.29
N HIS A 68 8.52 0.01 -1.13
CA HIS A 68 8.12 1.11 -0.26
C HIS A 68 7.73 2.26 -1.17
N GLY A 69 6.58 2.86 -0.95
CA GLY A 69 6.06 3.85 -1.87
C GLY A 69 5.05 4.79 -1.24
N ALA A 70 4.69 5.79 -2.04
CA ALA A 70 3.54 6.64 -1.77
C ALA A 70 2.45 6.27 -2.77
N LEU A 71 1.24 6.10 -2.25
CA LEU A 71 0.05 5.90 -3.05
C LEU A 71 -0.77 7.18 -2.98
N LEU A 72 -0.97 7.79 -4.13
CA LEU A 72 -1.77 8.98 -4.26
C LEU A 72 -3.18 8.53 -4.64
N VAL A 73 -4.12 8.85 -3.76
CA VAL A 73 -5.52 8.43 -3.83
C VAL A 73 -6.38 9.66 -4.01
N ASP A 74 -7.17 9.65 -5.08
CA ASP A 74 -8.21 10.63 -5.30
C ASP A 74 -9.50 10.10 -4.67
N VAL A 75 -10.22 10.97 -3.97
CA VAL A 75 -11.41 10.62 -3.20
C VAL A 75 -12.58 11.42 -3.72
N HIS A 76 -13.66 10.71 -4.06
CA HIS A 76 -14.92 11.30 -4.48
C HIS A 76 -16.00 10.95 -3.45
N ALA A 77 -16.74 11.95 -3.00
CA ALA A 77 -17.85 11.76 -2.07
C ALA A 77 -19.19 11.78 -2.82
N ARG A 78 -20.03 10.79 -2.53
CA ARG A 78 -21.43 10.78 -2.96
C ARG A 78 -22.34 10.68 -1.75
N ARG A 79 -23.27 11.61 -1.62
CA ARG A 79 -24.33 11.54 -0.60
C ARG A 79 -25.31 10.42 -0.94
N LEU A 80 -25.66 9.59 0.04
CA LEU A 80 -26.72 8.58 -0.08
C LEU A 80 -27.96 9.00 0.71
N GLY A 81 -29.12 8.97 0.04
CA GLY A 81 -30.42 9.17 0.67
C GLY A 81 -30.58 10.56 1.29
N ASP A 82 -30.95 10.61 2.58
CA ASP A 82 -31.32 11.81 3.36
C ASP A 82 -30.12 12.71 3.75
N GLY A 83 -28.99 12.64 3.02
CA GLY A 83 -27.80 13.45 3.28
C GLY A 83 -26.99 13.10 4.54
N ARG A 84 -27.47 12.15 5.36
CA ARG A 84 -26.80 11.64 6.56
C ARG A 84 -25.80 10.50 6.30
N ARG A 85 -25.78 9.95 5.09
CA ARG A 85 -24.87 8.88 4.68
C ARG A 85 -24.01 9.35 3.53
N THR A 86 -22.74 9.00 3.56
CA THR A 86 -21.78 9.38 2.54
C THR A 86 -21.03 8.13 2.08
N ARG A 87 -20.97 7.92 0.77
CA ARG A 87 -20.08 6.95 0.15
C ARG A 87 -18.83 7.69 -0.31
N LEU A 88 -17.68 7.24 0.17
CA LEU A 88 -16.38 7.67 -0.35
C LEU A 88 -15.90 6.63 -1.35
N GLU A 89 -15.64 7.06 -2.58
CA GLU A 89 -15.02 6.28 -3.63
C GLU A 89 -13.53 6.64 -3.66
N LEU A 90 -12.66 5.69 -3.32
CA LEU A 90 -11.20 5.86 -3.35
C LEU A 90 -10.66 5.31 -4.67
N ASP A 91 -10.08 6.18 -5.50
CA ASP A 91 -9.40 5.82 -6.74
C ASP A 91 -7.89 6.04 -6.63
N VAL A 92 -7.12 5.08 -7.12
CA VAL A 92 -5.66 5.12 -7.04
C VAL A 92 -5.11 5.86 -8.26
N ALA A 93 -4.93 7.16 -8.13
CA ALA A 93 -4.44 8.01 -9.21
C ALA A 93 -2.97 7.74 -9.56
N ARG A 94 -2.11 7.54 -8.54
CA ARG A 94 -0.69 7.26 -8.76
C ARG A 94 -0.12 6.33 -7.70
N SER A 95 0.79 5.45 -8.13
CA SER A 95 1.52 4.56 -7.23
C SER A 95 3.01 4.64 -7.51
N ASP A 96 3.74 5.36 -6.68
CA ASP A 96 5.20 5.46 -6.80
C ASP A 96 5.86 4.46 -5.85
N TYR A 97 6.33 3.35 -6.42
CA TYR A 97 7.02 2.30 -5.68
C TYR A 97 8.52 2.35 -5.89
N HIS A 98 9.28 2.46 -4.80
CA HIS A 98 10.73 2.32 -4.82
C HIS A 98 11.16 0.99 -4.22
N LEU A 99 12.09 0.31 -4.91
CA LEU A 99 12.85 -0.77 -4.30
C LEU A 99 14.06 -0.18 -3.55
N PRO A 100 14.17 -0.39 -2.23
CA PRO A 100 15.36 0.03 -1.51
C PRO A 100 16.57 -0.78 -1.97
N LYS A 101 17.68 -0.09 -2.29
CA LYS A 101 18.95 -0.70 -2.75
C LYS A 101 19.47 -1.78 -1.80
N ALA A 102 19.21 -1.65 -0.50
CA ALA A 102 19.59 -2.64 0.51
C ALA A 102 18.94 -4.02 0.26
N SER A 103 17.71 -4.07 -0.25
CA SER A 103 17.05 -5.34 -0.60
C SER A 103 17.76 -6.05 -1.76
N LEU A 104 18.34 -5.31 -2.70
CA LEU A 104 19.12 -5.89 -3.80
C LEU A 104 20.39 -6.57 -3.28
N PHE A 105 21.13 -5.92 -2.37
CA PHE A 105 22.34 -6.49 -1.77
C PHE A 105 22.07 -7.80 -1.04
N VAL A 106 21.00 -7.85 -0.23
CA VAL A 106 20.67 -9.07 0.51
C VAL A 106 20.15 -10.17 -0.42
N LEU A 107 19.40 -9.82 -1.47
CA LEU A 107 18.98 -10.78 -2.49
C LEU A 107 20.19 -11.38 -3.23
N THR A 108 21.17 -10.56 -3.61
CA THR A 108 22.41 -11.03 -4.23
C THR A 108 23.24 -11.90 -3.28
N ALA A 109 23.27 -11.58 -1.99
CA ALA A 109 23.97 -12.38 -0.99
C ALA A 109 23.28 -13.73 -0.76
N GLY A 110 21.95 -13.75 -0.70
CA GLY A 110 21.16 -14.98 -0.62
C GLY A 110 21.33 -15.86 -1.87
N LEU A 111 21.33 -15.25 -3.07
CA LEU A 111 21.59 -15.94 -4.32
C LEU A 111 23.00 -16.56 -4.33
N ALA A 112 24.02 -15.83 -3.88
CA ALA A 112 25.37 -16.35 -3.75
C ALA A 112 25.44 -17.54 -2.78
N GLY A 113 24.74 -17.48 -1.64
CA GLY A 113 24.63 -18.59 -0.69
C GLY A 113 23.94 -19.83 -1.30
N ALA A 114 22.87 -19.63 -2.06
CA ALA A 114 22.17 -20.71 -2.75
C ALA A 114 23.05 -21.35 -3.84
N VAL A 115 23.74 -20.54 -4.66
CA VAL A 115 24.70 -21.03 -5.66
C VAL A 115 25.82 -21.82 -4.99
N LEU A 116 26.33 -21.36 -3.87
CA LEU A 116 27.39 -22.05 -3.13
C LEU A 116 26.92 -23.42 -2.60
N MET A 117 25.67 -23.52 -2.12
CA MET A 117 25.08 -24.79 -1.71
C MET A 117 24.89 -25.76 -2.88
N VAL A 118 24.47 -25.27 -4.05
CA VAL A 118 24.32 -26.08 -5.27
C VAL A 118 25.69 -26.51 -5.84
N ALA A 119 26.72 -25.67 -5.68
CA ALA A 119 28.09 -25.96 -6.11
C ALA A 119 28.82 -26.94 -5.18
N LEU A 120 28.36 -27.10 -3.94
CA LEU A 120 28.96 -27.97 -2.93
C LEU A 120 29.16 -29.44 -3.39
N PRO A 121 28.17 -30.12 -4.02
CA PRO A 121 28.38 -31.47 -4.56
C PRO A 121 29.40 -31.54 -5.69
N LEU A 122 29.66 -30.43 -6.40
CA LEU A 122 30.66 -30.38 -7.49
C LEU A 122 32.07 -30.06 -6.97
N VAL A 123 32.17 -29.31 -5.87
CA VAL A 123 33.45 -28.86 -5.30
C VAL A 123 33.47 -29.11 -3.78
N PRO A 124 33.85 -30.33 -3.33
CA PRO A 124 33.81 -30.72 -1.92
C PRO A 124 34.79 -29.95 -1.03
N HIS A 125 35.78 -29.25 -1.61
CA HIS A 125 36.67 -28.35 -0.86
C HIS A 125 35.92 -27.14 -0.27
N LEU A 126 34.69 -26.87 -0.71
CA LEU A 126 33.85 -25.78 -0.19
C LEU A 126 33.11 -26.13 1.11
N VAL A 127 33.22 -27.37 1.63
CA VAL A 127 32.53 -27.79 2.87
C VAL A 127 32.90 -26.91 4.07
N GLY A 128 34.11 -26.36 4.12
CA GLY A 128 34.49 -25.39 5.17
C GLY A 128 33.68 -24.08 5.16
N LEU A 129 33.06 -23.74 4.03
CA LEU A 129 32.23 -22.54 3.84
C LEU A 129 30.73 -22.82 4.08
N LEU A 130 30.35 -24.07 4.37
CA LEU A 130 28.97 -24.45 4.66
C LEU A 130 28.29 -23.60 5.74
N PRO A 131 28.91 -23.32 6.91
CA PRO A 131 28.27 -22.49 7.93
C PRO A 131 28.00 -21.06 7.44
N LEU A 132 28.87 -20.51 6.59
CA LEU A 132 28.69 -19.20 5.99
C LEU A 132 27.53 -19.22 4.98
N ALA A 133 27.45 -20.24 4.13
CA ALA A 133 26.36 -20.41 3.17
C ALA A 133 25.00 -20.49 3.89
N LEU A 134 24.93 -21.28 4.97
CA LEU A 134 23.72 -21.45 5.77
C LEU A 134 23.32 -20.15 6.47
N ALA A 135 24.28 -19.42 7.03
CA ALA A 135 24.03 -18.12 7.65
C ALA A 135 23.48 -17.10 6.64
N LEU A 136 24.03 -17.04 5.43
CA LEU A 136 23.55 -16.17 4.36
C LEU A 136 22.13 -16.54 3.91
N LEU A 137 21.84 -17.83 3.78
CA LEU A 137 20.52 -18.33 3.40
C LEU A 137 19.47 -18.00 4.48
N LEU A 138 19.80 -18.24 5.75
CA LEU A 138 18.93 -17.90 6.89
C LEU A 138 18.69 -16.39 6.98
N LEU A 139 19.74 -15.58 6.79
CA LEU A 139 19.61 -14.12 6.80
C LEU A 139 18.70 -13.64 5.66
N ALA A 140 18.86 -14.18 4.45
CA ALA A 140 17.99 -13.87 3.32
C ALA A 140 16.55 -14.29 3.59
N TRP A 141 16.33 -15.49 4.15
CA TRP A 141 15.02 -16.00 4.53
C TRP A 141 14.34 -15.13 5.61
N PHE A 142 15.07 -14.79 6.67
CA PHE A 142 14.57 -13.88 7.71
C PHE A 142 14.27 -12.50 7.16
N LEU A 143 15.06 -11.98 6.22
CA LEU A 143 14.76 -10.70 5.59
C LEU A 143 13.47 -10.79 4.78
N VAL A 144 13.24 -11.88 4.05
CA VAL A 144 11.98 -12.09 3.33
C VAL A 144 10.81 -12.08 4.31
N LEU A 145 10.88 -12.86 5.39
CA LEU A 145 9.81 -12.93 6.40
C LEU A 145 9.58 -11.60 7.13
N ALA A 146 10.64 -10.96 7.62
CA ALA A 146 10.55 -9.68 8.35
C ALA A 146 9.99 -8.55 7.47
N ARG A 147 10.06 -8.71 6.15
CA ARG A 147 9.66 -7.69 5.17
C ARG A 147 8.35 -7.99 4.46
N VAL A 148 7.70 -9.12 4.76
CA VAL A 148 6.29 -9.34 4.44
C VAL A 148 5.44 -8.59 5.47
N LYS A 149 5.44 -7.27 5.38
CA LYS A 149 4.34 -6.45 5.90
C LYS A 149 3.60 -5.93 4.68
N TYR A 150 2.35 -6.34 4.56
CA TYR A 150 1.41 -5.73 3.64
C TYR A 150 0.76 -4.59 4.44
N ARG A 151 0.90 -3.37 3.94
CA ARG A 151 0.13 -2.20 4.35
C ARG A 151 -0.33 -1.53 3.08
N GLY A 152 -1.53 -1.87 2.64
CA GLY A 152 -2.08 -1.47 1.34
C GLY A 152 -3.39 -0.69 1.43
N ILE A 153 -3.84 -0.16 0.29
CA ILE A 153 -5.12 0.57 0.15
C ILE A 153 -6.32 -0.24 0.67
N ARG A 154 -6.28 -1.58 0.55
CA ARG A 154 -7.33 -2.47 1.05
C ARG A 154 -7.46 -2.44 2.57
N GLU A 155 -6.35 -2.56 3.29
CA GLU A 155 -6.36 -2.43 4.76
C GLU A 155 -6.79 -1.03 5.20
N PHE A 156 -6.38 0.02 4.48
CA PHE A 156 -6.81 1.37 4.76
C PHE A 156 -8.33 1.52 4.65
N ALA A 157 -8.94 1.03 3.57
CA ALA A 157 -10.40 1.11 3.41
C ALA A 157 -11.16 0.19 4.37
N ASP A 158 -10.61 -0.97 4.72
CA ASP A 158 -11.22 -1.84 5.72
C ASP A 158 -11.15 -1.22 7.13
N GLU A 159 -10.09 -0.48 7.45
CA GLU A 159 -9.96 0.30 8.69
C GLU A 159 -10.92 1.51 8.69
N LEU A 160 -11.09 2.17 7.53
CA LEU A 160 -12.06 3.25 7.34
C LEU A 160 -13.51 2.75 7.55
N ARG A 161 -13.86 1.58 7.00
CA ARG A 161 -15.18 0.96 7.17
C ARG A 161 -15.45 0.47 8.59
N SER A 162 -14.42 -0.02 9.28
CA SER A 162 -14.57 -0.54 10.65
C SER A 162 -14.66 0.57 11.70
N SER A 163 -13.88 1.65 11.52
CA SER A 163 -13.89 2.80 12.42
C SER A 163 -15.20 3.59 12.36
N SER A 164 -15.86 3.66 11.19
CA SER A 164 -17.17 4.32 11.07
C SER A 164 -18.30 3.57 11.77
N ARG A 165 -18.22 2.23 11.82
CA ARG A 165 -19.22 1.40 12.50
C ARG A 165 -19.15 1.51 14.03
N SER A 166 -17.96 1.72 14.58
CA SER A 166 -17.75 1.82 16.03
C SER A 166 -18.23 3.15 16.63
N GLY A 167 -18.36 4.22 15.83
CA GLY A 167 -18.86 5.51 16.30
C GLY A 167 -20.37 5.55 16.54
N GLY A 168 -21.12 4.54 16.08
CA GLY A 168 -22.58 4.46 16.23
C GLY A 168 -23.06 3.76 17.51
N GLU A 169 -22.17 3.15 18.30
CA GLU A 169 -22.54 2.31 19.45
C GLU A 169 -22.47 3.04 20.81
N THR A 170 -22.23 4.36 20.80
CA THR A 170 -22.14 5.18 22.03
C THR A 170 -23.10 6.38 22.06
N ALA A 171 -24.25 6.31 21.37
CA ALA A 171 -25.28 7.34 21.42
C ALA A 171 -26.57 6.83 22.08
#